data_AF-A0A5N7BTG8-F1
#
_entry.id   AF-A0A5N7BTG8-F1
#
_cell.length_a   1.000
_cell.length_b   1.000
_cell.length_c   1.000
_cell.angle_alpha   90.00
_cell.angle_beta   90.00
_cell.angle_gamma   90.00
#
_symmetry.space_group_name_H-M   'P 1'
#
loop_
_entity.id
_entity.type
_entity.pdbx_description
1 polymer ?
#
loop_
_entity_poly.entity_id
_entity_poly.type
_entity_poly.pdbx_seq_one_letter_code
_entity_poly.pdbx_strand_id
1 'polypeptide(L)'
;MFPTAARLSQAVRVTLFTRFNCGLCDTAKHTVTQLHKRRPFKYSELDIMVPANKPWKDVYEFDVPVLHVQSVKGPGEADLSDPKKLFHRFTEQEVETLVDEAEKAQS
;
A
#
# COMPACT_ATOMS: atom_id res chain seq x y z
N MET A 1 -24.76 8.21 -9.23
CA MET A 1 -23.75 8.45 -10.28
C MET A 1 -22.58 7.54 -9.96
N PHE A 2 -22.44 6.42 -10.67
CA PHE A 2 -21.42 5.42 -10.34
C PHE A 2 -20.05 5.93 -10.79
N PRO A 3 -19.02 5.94 -9.93
CA PRO A 3 -17.68 6.30 -10.35
C PRO A 3 -17.19 5.33 -11.43
N THR A 4 -16.54 5.85 -12.48
CA THR A 4 -15.91 5.03 -13.51
C THR A 4 -14.76 4.22 -12.90
N ALA A 5 -14.47 3.04 -13.45
CA ALA A 5 -13.39 2.16 -12.97
C ALA A 5 -12.04 2.89 -12.81
N ALA A 6 -11.72 3.81 -13.72
CA ALA A 6 -10.51 4.62 -13.65
C ALA A 6 -10.45 5.59 -12.43
N ARG A 7 -11.61 6.06 -11.93
CA ARG A 7 -11.67 6.86 -10.69
C ARG A 7 -11.50 5.99 -9.45
N LEU A 8 -12.05 4.78 -9.45
CA LEU A 8 -11.88 3.82 -8.35
C LEU A 8 -10.40 3.42 -8.19
N SER A 9 -9.70 3.19 -9.30
CA SER A 9 -8.24 2.92 -9.30
C SER A 9 -7.40 4.04 -8.67
N GLN A 10 -7.88 5.28 -8.70
CA GLN A 10 -7.18 6.43 -8.13
C GLN A 10 -7.56 6.69 -6.66
N ALA A 11 -8.59 6.01 -6.16
CA ALA A 11 -9.14 6.18 -4.83
C ALA A 11 -8.40 5.36 -3.77
N VAL A 12 -7.51 4.44 -4.15
CA VAL A 12 -6.71 3.66 -3.20
C VAL A 12 -5.22 3.84 -3.43
N ARG A 13 -4.51 4.12 -2.34
CA ARG A 13 -3.05 4.22 -2.27
C ARG A 13 -2.49 3.06 -1.46
N VAL A 14 -1.59 2.33 -2.08
CA VAL A 14 -0.86 1.21 -1.49
C VAL A 14 0.61 1.60 -1.39
N THR A 15 1.14 1.67 -0.17
CA THR A 15 2.55 2.01 0.09
C THR A 15 3.25 0.82 0.75
N LEU A 16 4.32 0.32 0.12
CA LEU A 16 5.14 -0.76 0.66
C LEU A 16 6.42 -0.22 1.28
N PHE A 17 6.57 -0.42 2.58
CA PHE A 17 7.78 -0.11 3.34
C PHE A 17 8.74 -1.28 3.23
N THR A 18 9.94 -1.00 2.73
CA THR A 18 10.95 -1.99 2.38
C THR A 18 12.34 -1.56 2.85
N ARG A 19 13.31 -2.48 2.79
CA ARG A 19 14.73 -2.19 3.03
C ARG A 19 15.58 -2.97 2.05
N PHE A 20 16.80 -2.53 1.83
CA PHE A 20 17.79 -3.26 1.02
C PHE A 20 18.10 -4.65 1.61
N ASN A 21 18.38 -5.62 0.73
CA ASN A 21 18.80 -6.98 1.08
C ASN A 21 17.81 -7.75 1.98
N CYS A 22 16.52 -7.71 1.64
CA CYS A 22 15.42 -8.27 2.43
C CYS A 22 14.58 -9.26 1.60
N GLY A 23 14.79 -10.57 1.80
CA GLY A 23 14.07 -11.60 1.03
C GLY A 23 12.54 -11.60 1.24
N LEU A 24 12.05 -11.25 2.43
CA LEU A 24 10.61 -11.08 2.66
C LEU A 24 10.05 -9.89 1.86
N CYS A 25 10.85 -8.83 1.72
CA CYS A 25 10.46 -7.65 0.97
C CYS A 25 10.35 -7.93 -0.52
N ASP A 26 11.23 -8.78 -1.07
CA ASP A 26 11.13 -9.21 -2.48
C ASP A 26 9.84 -9.99 -2.76
N THR A 27 9.49 -10.91 -1.86
CA THR A 27 8.21 -11.64 -1.92
C THR A 27 7.02 -10.69 -1.83
N ALA A 28 7.04 -9.75 -0.88
CA ALA A 28 5.99 -8.75 -0.72
C ALA A 28 5.81 -7.88 -1.98
N LYS A 29 6.91 -7.37 -2.56
CA LYS A 29 6.89 -6.62 -3.84
C LYS A 29 6.26 -7.44 -4.95
N HIS A 30 6.63 -8.71 -5.06
CA HIS A 30 6.07 -9.60 -6.07
C HIS A 30 4.55 -9.75 -5.90
N THR A 31 4.09 -10.05 -4.68
CA THR A 31 2.67 -10.18 -4.34
C THR A 31 1.87 -8.93 -4.74
N VAL A 32 2.33 -7.74 -4.34
CA VAL A 32 1.62 -6.48 -4.64
C VAL A 32 1.64 -6.18 -6.14
N THR A 33 2.76 -6.43 -6.82
CA THR A 33 2.89 -6.19 -8.25
C THR A 33 2.01 -7.14 -9.08
N GLN A 34 1.87 -8.41 -8.66
CA GLN A 34 0.99 -9.36 -9.35
C GLN A 34 -0.48 -8.97 -9.21
N LEU A 35 -0.90 -8.49 -8.05
CA LEU A 35 -2.25 -7.93 -7.87
C LEU A 35 -2.43 -6.66 -8.72
N HIS A 36 -1.46 -5.74 -8.69
CA HIS A 36 -1.52 -4.47 -9.42
C HIS A 36 -1.73 -4.63 -10.93
N LYS A 37 -1.16 -5.67 -11.54
CA LYS A 37 -1.38 -6.00 -12.96
C LYS A 37 -2.83 -6.32 -13.30
N ARG A 38 -3.55 -6.95 -12.36
CA ARG A 38 -4.96 -7.36 -12.52
C ARG A 38 -5.91 -6.25 -12.11
N ARG A 39 -5.52 -5.50 -11.07
CA ARG A 39 -6.30 -4.43 -10.45
C ARG A 39 -5.41 -3.21 -10.23
N PRO A 40 -5.48 -2.19 -11.10
CA PRO A 40 -4.63 -1.02 -10.98
C PRO A 40 -5.05 -0.16 -9.77
N PHE A 41 -4.08 0.24 -8.97
CA PHE A 41 -4.20 1.20 -7.86
C PHE A 41 -2.95 2.10 -7.80
N LYS A 42 -2.93 3.12 -6.95
CA LYS A 42 -1.72 3.93 -6.75
C LYS A 42 -0.73 3.17 -5.87
N TYR A 43 0.29 2.57 -6.49
CA TYR A 43 1.34 1.84 -5.79
C TYR A 43 2.60 2.70 -5.61
N SER A 44 3.24 2.61 -4.44
CA SER A 44 4.52 3.27 -4.15
C SER A 44 5.38 2.43 -3.21
N GLU A 45 6.68 2.47 -3.40
CA GLU A 45 7.66 1.79 -2.55
C GLU A 45 8.48 2.82 -1.78
N LEU A 46 8.72 2.56 -0.50
CA LEU A 46 9.47 3.44 0.38
C LEU A 46 10.56 2.64 1.09
N ASP A 47 11.82 2.95 0.76
CA ASP A 47 12.98 2.36 1.43
C ASP A 47 13.22 3.08 2.77
N ILE A 48 13.03 2.37 3.87
CA ILE A 48 13.20 2.91 5.22
C ILE A 48 14.68 3.17 5.55
N MET A 49 15.63 2.64 4.79
CA MET A 49 17.06 2.85 5.03
C MET A 49 17.57 4.21 4.54
N VAL A 50 16.80 4.89 3.70
CA VAL A 50 17.13 6.23 3.20
C VAL A 50 17.04 7.24 4.35
N PRO A 51 18.02 8.15 4.53
CA PRO A 51 18.02 9.12 5.63
C PRO A 51 16.76 10.00 5.71
N ALA A 52 16.15 10.32 4.56
CA ALA A 52 14.90 11.08 4.49
C ALA A 52 13.69 10.34 5.13
N ASN A 53 13.76 9.02 5.21
CA ASN A 53 12.71 8.14 5.72
C ASN A 53 13.00 7.65 7.15
N LYS A 54 13.92 8.31 7.86
CA LYS A 54 14.29 7.96 9.24
C LYS A 54 13.09 7.73 10.17
N PRO A 55 12.01 8.53 10.14
CA PRO A 55 10.84 8.25 10.99
C PRO A 55 10.22 6.87 10.75
N TRP A 56 10.23 6.37 9.51
CA TRP A 56 9.74 5.03 9.19
C TRP A 56 10.72 3.94 9.56
N LYS A 57 12.03 4.25 9.53
CA LYS A 57 13.05 3.34 10.06
C LYS A 57 12.83 3.09 11.55
N ASP A 58 12.68 4.16 12.32
CA ASP A 58 12.55 4.07 13.78
C ASP A 58 11.29 3.29 14.20
N VAL A 59 10.26 3.22 13.35
CA VAL A 59 9.01 2.50 13.62
C VAL A 59 8.97 1.09 13.03
N TYR A 60 9.59 0.85 11.88
CA TYR A 60 9.44 -0.41 11.12
C TYR A 60 10.74 -1.18 10.89
N GLU A 61 11.88 -0.79 11.48
CA GLU A 61 13.17 -1.45 11.23
C GLU A 61 13.16 -2.97 11.41
N PHE A 62 12.34 -3.48 12.34
CA PHE A 62 12.21 -4.91 12.66
C PHE A 62 10.99 -5.58 12.03
N ASP A 63 10.01 -4.81 11.55
CA ASP A 63 8.72 -5.33 11.07
C ASP A 63 8.57 -5.32 9.54
N VAL A 64 9.56 -4.78 8.81
CA VAL A 64 9.55 -4.80 7.34
C VAL A 64 9.58 -6.23 6.76
N PRO A 65 8.79 -6.52 5.71
CA PRO A 65 7.97 -5.59 4.93
C PRO A 65 6.64 -5.22 5.60
N VAL A 66 6.27 -3.93 5.48
CA VAL A 66 4.97 -3.41 5.94
C VAL A 66 4.23 -2.81 4.77
N LEU A 67 2.96 -3.16 4.59
CA LEU A 67 2.10 -2.60 3.55
C LEU A 67 1.05 -1.70 4.17
N HIS A 68 0.92 -0.47 3.71
CA HIS A 68 -0.20 0.42 4.04
C HIS A 68 -1.17 0.48 2.87
N VAL A 69 -2.45 0.27 3.15
CA VAL A 69 -3.56 0.49 2.22
C VAL A 69 -4.44 1.60 2.76
N GLN A 70 -4.57 2.68 1.99
CA GLN A 70 -5.30 3.89 2.36
C GLN A 70 -6.25 4.30 1.25
N SER A 71 -7.40 4.86 1.63
CA SER A 71 -8.32 5.46 0.67
C SER A 71 -8.08 6.98 0.55
N VAL A 72 -8.22 7.51 -0.65
CA VAL A 72 -7.99 8.92 -1.00
C VAL A 72 -9.35 9.63 -1.00
N LYS A 73 -9.60 10.45 0.03
CA LYS A 73 -10.90 11.12 0.29
C LYS A 73 -11.08 12.44 -0.47
N GLY A 74 -10.02 13.01 -1.04
CA GLY A 74 -10.08 14.30 -1.73
C GLY A 74 -9.08 14.44 -2.88
N PRO A 75 -9.18 15.52 -3.68
CA PRO A 75 -8.22 15.83 -4.72
C PRO A 75 -6.90 16.31 -4.09
N GLY A 76 -6.06 15.37 -3.63
CA GLY A 76 -4.75 15.67 -3.07
C GLY A 76 -4.23 14.55 -2.17
N GLU A 77 -2.91 14.50 -1.96
CA GLU A 77 -2.26 13.50 -1.07
C GLU A 77 -2.54 13.73 0.43
N ALA A 78 -3.21 14.84 0.79
CA ALA A 78 -3.38 15.27 2.17
C ALA A 78 -4.59 14.63 2.90
N ASP A 79 -5.57 14.10 2.17
CA ASP A 79 -6.78 13.51 2.76
C ASP A 79 -6.78 12.00 2.54
N LEU A 80 -5.92 11.31 3.30
CA LEU A 80 -5.85 9.85 3.34
C LEU A 80 -6.62 9.33 4.56
N SER A 81 -7.31 8.20 4.41
CA SER A 81 -7.86 7.47 5.55
C SER A 81 -6.76 6.92 6.46
N ASP A 82 -7.11 6.51 7.67
CA ASP A 82 -6.22 5.69 8.49
C ASP A 82 -5.70 4.49 7.69
N PRO A 83 -4.38 4.23 7.70
CA PRO A 83 -3.79 3.13 6.95
C PRO A 83 -4.15 1.79 7.57
N LYS A 84 -4.72 0.91 6.74
CA LYS A 84 -4.80 -0.52 7.04
C LYS A 84 -3.44 -1.14 6.78
N LYS A 85 -2.88 -1.85 7.76
CA LYS A 85 -1.49 -2.31 7.74
C LYS A 85 -1.42 -3.84 7.67
N LEU A 86 -0.57 -4.35 6.79
CA LEU A 86 -0.14 -5.76 6.77
C LEU A 86 1.35 -5.82 7.09
N PHE A 87 1.76 -6.82 7.85
CA PHE A 87 3.13 -6.96 8.36
C PHE A 87 3.72 -8.33 7.98
N HIS A 88 5.04 -8.38 7.82
CA HIS A 88 5.84 -9.59 7.61
C HIS A 88 5.54 -10.37 6.33
N ARG A 89 4.39 -11.05 6.30
CA ARG A 89 3.94 -11.92 5.20
C ARG A 89 2.45 -11.71 5.01
N PHE A 90 2.09 -11.48 3.75
CA PHE A 90 0.72 -11.33 3.32
C PHE A 90 0.55 -11.92 1.92
N THR A 91 -0.66 -12.34 1.63
CA THR A 91 -1.07 -12.94 0.37
C THR A 91 -1.71 -11.92 -0.56
N GLU A 92 -1.86 -12.25 -1.85
CA GLU A 92 -2.55 -11.38 -2.81
C GLU A 92 -4.00 -11.13 -2.38
N GLN A 93 -4.67 -12.14 -1.81
CA GLN A 93 -6.06 -12.05 -1.35
C GLN A 93 -6.23 -11.10 -0.17
N GLU A 94 -5.28 -11.08 0.77
CA GLU A 94 -5.31 -10.13 1.90
C GLU A 94 -5.16 -8.70 1.40
N VAL A 95 -4.21 -8.45 0.48
CA VAL A 95 -4.03 -7.12 -0.12
C VAL A 95 -5.28 -6.71 -0.89
N GLU A 96 -5.83 -7.61 -1.70
CA GLU A 96 -7.04 -7.37 -2.48
C GLU A 96 -8.24 -7.02 -1.60
N THR A 97 -8.44 -7.76 -0.51
CA THR A 97 -9.50 -7.49 0.46
C THR A 97 -9.38 -6.09 1.06
N LEU A 98 -8.17 -5.68 1.46
CA LEU A 98 -7.97 -4.33 2.00
C LEU A 98 -8.21 -3.23 0.97
N VAL A 99 -7.84 -3.47 -0.28
CA VAL A 99 -8.12 -2.55 -1.39
C VAL A 99 -9.63 -2.44 -1.63
N ASP A 100 -10.36 -3.56 -1.64
CA ASP A 100 -11.83 -3.57 -1.76
C ASP A 100 -12.51 -2.76 -0.65
N GLU A 101 -12.08 -2.95 0.58
CA GLU A 101 -12.64 -2.21 1.71
C GLU A 101 -12.31 -0.72 1.64
N ALA A 102 -11.10 -0.37 1.16
CA ALA A 102 -10.69 1.01 0.98
C ALA A 102 -11.48 1.72 -0.14
N GLU A 103 -11.79 1.03 -1.25
CA GLU A 103 -12.65 1.54 -2.32
C GLU A 103 -14.10 1.71 -1.85
N LYS A 104 -14.65 0.76 -1.09
CA LYS A 104 -16.02 0.83 -0.56
C LYS A 104 -16.20 1.96 0.44
N ALA A 105 -15.18 2.26 1.25
CA ALA A 105 -15.22 3.36 2.22
C ALA A 105 -15.30 4.76 1.58
N GLN A 106 -15.14 4.87 0.26
CA GLN A 106 -15.25 6.11 -0.52
C GLN A 106 -16.62 6.26 -1.23
N SER A 107 -17.48 5.23 -1.17
CA SER A 107 -18.78 5.18 -1.86
C SER A 107 -19.94 5.66 -0.98
#